data_AF-A0A2V9MSV9-F1
#
_entry.id   AF-A0A2V9MSV9-F1
#
_cell.length_a   1.000
_cell.length_b   1.000
_cell.length_c   1.000
_cell.angle_alpha   90.00
_cell.angle_beta   90.00
_cell.angle_gamma   90.00
#
_symmetry.space_group_name_H-M   'P 1'
#
loop_
_entity.id
_entity.type
_entity.pdbx_description
1 polymer ?
#
loop_
_entity_poly.entity_id
_entity_poly.type
_entity_poly.pdbx_seq_one_letter_code
_entity_poly.pdbx_strand_id
1 'polypeptide(L)'
;MLKQLNQVNTIAKNAVNRLLIVAICLLTACEIPTHVRIAGAANPIFVLSGSGRLACFVIYAADYAEKAESPRDENVALWKISAKEGNLNGRLWRLKRIVYGVVPEGYVQLKPQVGSYPPPLEGGKKYFF
;
A
#
# COMPACT_ATOMS: atom_id res chain seq x y z
N MET A 1 29.73 -42.81 30.19
CA MET A 1 28.44 -43.03 29.49
C MET A 1 27.44 -41.89 29.75
N LEU A 2 27.12 -41.52 31.01
CA LEU A 2 26.16 -40.42 31.31
C LEU A 2 26.51 -39.04 30.71
N LYS A 3 27.79 -38.63 30.71
CA LYS A 3 28.20 -37.32 30.14
C LYS A 3 27.91 -37.18 28.64
N GLN A 4 28.08 -38.26 27.88
CA GLN A 4 27.80 -38.31 26.43
C GLN A 4 26.30 -38.17 26.16
N LEU A 5 25.44 -38.83 26.94
CA LEU A 5 23.98 -38.72 26.85
C LEU A 5 23.46 -37.30 27.14
N ASN A 6 24.01 -36.63 28.16
CA ASN A 6 23.63 -35.25 28.49
C ASN A 6 24.05 -34.25 27.41
N GLN A 7 25.21 -34.48 26.77
CA GLN A 7 25.70 -33.65 25.69
C GLN A 7 24.82 -33.78 24.43
N VAL A 8 24.44 -35.00 24.05
CA VAL A 8 23.52 -35.26 22.92
C VAL A 8 22.14 -34.65 23.17
N ASN A 9 21.59 -34.79 24.36
CA ASN A 9 20.29 -34.19 24.73
C ASN A 9 20.32 -32.65 24.67
N THR A 10 21.44 -32.03 25.03
CA THR A 10 21.61 -30.58 24.97
C THR A 10 21.68 -30.08 23.53
N ILE A 11 22.42 -30.78 22.66
CA ILE A 11 22.52 -30.47 21.22
C ILE A 11 21.15 -30.63 20.55
N ALA A 12 20.43 -31.72 20.84
CA ALA A 12 19.10 -31.98 20.31
C ALA A 12 18.08 -30.90 20.72
N LYS A 13 18.05 -30.52 22.01
CA LYS A 13 17.21 -29.41 22.48
C LYS A 13 17.53 -28.10 21.77
N ASN A 14 18.82 -27.78 21.60
CA ASN A 14 19.23 -26.55 20.93
C ASN A 14 18.86 -26.54 19.44
N ALA A 15 18.95 -27.69 18.76
CA ALA A 15 18.55 -27.82 17.37
C ALA A 15 17.03 -27.66 17.19
N VAL A 16 16.23 -28.29 18.06
CA VAL A 16 14.76 -28.13 18.07
C VAL A 16 14.38 -26.67 18.34
N ASN A 17 15.04 -26.00 19.28
CA ASN A 17 14.76 -24.60 19.60
C ASN A 17 15.09 -23.66 18.43
N ARG A 18 16.21 -23.90 17.73
CA ARG A 18 16.57 -23.15 16.51
C ARG A 18 15.57 -23.38 15.39
N LEU A 19 15.12 -24.63 15.19
CA LEU A 19 14.13 -24.96 14.18
C LEU A 19 12.78 -24.32 14.47
N LEU A 20 12.38 -24.27 15.75
CA LEU A 20 11.15 -23.61 16.20
C LEU A 20 11.20 -22.09 15.92
N ILE A 21 12.33 -21.43 16.21
CA ILE A 21 12.50 -19.99 15.92
C ILE A 21 12.39 -19.73 14.41
N VAL A 22 13.05 -20.54 13.58
CA VAL A 22 12.98 -20.40 12.12
C VAL A 22 11.54 -20.62 11.62
N ALA A 23 10.84 -21.63 12.12
CA ALA A 23 9.45 -21.89 11.77
C ALA A 23 8.53 -20.72 12.15
N ILE A 24 8.69 -20.14 13.34
CA ILE A 24 7.93 -18.96 13.77
C ILE A 24 8.22 -17.75 12.86
N CYS A 25 9.49 -17.50 12.52
CA CYS A 25 9.86 -16.42 11.61
C CYS A 25 9.21 -16.56 10.23
N LEU A 26 9.17 -17.77 9.68
CA LEU A 26 8.53 -18.06 8.38
C LEU A 26 7.02 -17.79 8.41
N LEU A 27 6.34 -18.03 9.54
CA LEU A 27 4.92 -17.76 9.70
C LEU A 27 4.60 -16.26 9.84
N THR A 28 5.54 -15.45 10.30
CA THR A 28 5.35 -13.98 10.46
C THR A 28 5.64 -13.16 9.20
N ALA A 29 6.18 -13.78 8.14
CA ALA A 29 6.61 -13.09 6.94
C ALA A 29 5.49 -12.80 5.92
N CYS A 30 4.23 -13.11 6.23
CA CYS A 30 3.12 -12.87 5.30
C CYS A 30 2.84 -11.37 5.14
N GLU A 31 2.93 -10.89 3.90
CA GLU A 31 2.43 -9.58 3.52
C GLU A 31 0.90 -9.54 3.67
N ILE A 32 0.39 -8.52 4.36
CA ILE A 32 -1.03 -8.22 4.45
C ILE A 32 -1.42 -7.47 3.16
N PRO A 33 -2.33 -8.02 2.33
CA PRO A 33 -2.71 -7.41 1.07
C PRO A 33 -3.25 -5.99 1.24
N THR A 34 -2.96 -5.14 0.27
CA THR A 34 -3.48 -3.78 0.23
C THR A 34 -4.99 -3.80 0.02
N HIS A 35 -5.74 -3.17 0.91
CA HIS A 35 -7.18 -2.98 0.77
C HIS A 35 -7.51 -1.49 0.78
N VAL A 36 -8.50 -1.13 -0.04
CA VAL A 36 -9.02 0.23 -0.13
C VAL A 36 -10.52 0.20 0.10
N ARG A 37 -10.99 0.98 1.07
CA ARG A 37 -12.41 1.24 1.30
C ARG A 37 -12.72 2.70 1.02
N ILE A 38 -13.77 2.96 0.28
CA ILE A 38 -14.23 4.33 0.01
C ILE A 38 -15.19 4.77 1.11
N ALA A 39 -14.96 5.96 1.64
CA ALA A 39 -15.82 6.65 2.59
C ALA A 39 -16.03 8.11 2.14
N GLY A 40 -16.86 8.86 2.86
CA GLY A 40 -17.24 10.22 2.48
C GLY A 40 -18.39 10.23 1.47
N ALA A 41 -19.16 11.33 1.45
CA ALA A 41 -20.28 11.52 0.54
C ALA A 41 -19.83 12.29 -0.71
N ALA A 42 -19.82 13.63 -0.62
CA ALA A 42 -19.46 14.49 -1.75
C ALA A 42 -17.96 14.52 -2.06
N ASN A 43 -17.09 14.25 -1.08
CA ASN A 43 -15.64 14.22 -1.28
C ASN A 43 -15.09 12.85 -0.86
N PRO A 44 -14.65 12.00 -1.80
CA PRO A 44 -14.19 10.65 -1.49
C PRO A 44 -12.95 10.61 -0.59
N ILE A 45 -13.00 9.69 0.37
CA ILE A 45 -11.90 9.34 1.28
C ILE A 45 -11.56 7.87 1.06
N PHE A 46 -10.34 7.61 0.60
CA PHE A 46 -9.80 6.27 0.39
C PHE A 46 -9.12 5.82 1.69
N VAL A 47 -9.78 4.94 2.44
CA VAL A 47 -9.23 4.34 3.66
C VAL A 47 -8.40 3.13 3.27
N LEU A 48 -7.12 3.16 3.63
CA LEU A 48 -6.12 2.18 3.21
C LEU A 48 -5.73 1.28 4.37
N SER A 49 -5.57 -0.01 4.09
CA SER A 49 -4.96 -0.99 5.01
C SER A 49 -4.05 -1.96 4.26
N GLY A 50 -3.20 -2.67 5.00
CA GLY A 50 -2.17 -3.55 4.46
C GLY A 50 -0.79 -3.25 5.04
N SER A 51 0.17 -4.15 4.79
CA SER A 51 1.56 -3.97 5.24
C SER A 51 2.48 -3.39 4.16
N GLY A 52 1.97 -3.25 2.94
CA GLY A 52 2.70 -2.78 1.77
C GLY A 52 3.04 -1.28 1.79
N ARG A 53 3.55 -0.82 0.65
CA ARG A 53 3.89 0.58 0.39
C ARG A 53 3.13 1.09 -0.83
N LEU A 54 2.56 2.28 -0.75
CA LEU A 54 1.90 2.96 -1.84
C LEU A 54 2.87 3.90 -2.55
N ALA A 55 3.45 3.45 -3.66
CA ALA A 55 4.39 4.26 -4.43
C ALA A 55 3.68 5.41 -5.17
N CYS A 56 2.54 5.12 -5.78
CA CYS A 56 1.76 6.04 -6.58
C CYS A 56 0.27 5.75 -6.37
N PHE A 57 -0.55 6.80 -6.41
CA PHE A 57 -2.01 6.71 -6.37
C PHE A 57 -2.58 7.58 -7.47
N VAL A 58 -3.48 7.01 -8.28
CA VAL A 58 -4.03 7.67 -9.47
C VAL A 58 -5.54 7.53 -9.42
N ILE A 59 -6.26 8.61 -9.76
CA ILE A 59 -7.69 8.57 -10.06
C ILE A 59 -7.85 8.90 -11.53
N TYR A 60 -8.47 8.00 -12.29
CA TYR A 60 -8.75 8.20 -13.71
C TYR A 60 -10.13 8.79 -13.94
N ALA A 61 -10.38 9.30 -15.14
CA ALA A 61 -11.67 9.81 -15.56
C ALA A 61 -12.74 8.70 -15.62
N ALA A 62 -14.02 9.09 -15.57
CA ALA A 62 -15.12 8.13 -15.55
C ALA A 62 -15.25 7.32 -16.86
N ASP A 63 -14.79 7.90 -17.96
CA ASP A 63 -14.72 7.30 -19.30
C ASP A 63 -13.38 6.55 -19.54
N TYR A 64 -12.60 6.29 -18.50
CA TYR A 64 -11.33 5.57 -18.57
C TYR A 64 -11.44 4.25 -19.34
N ALA A 65 -12.47 3.44 -19.06
CA ALA A 65 -12.64 2.15 -19.72
C ALA A 65 -12.89 2.25 -21.23
N GLU A 66 -13.37 3.41 -21.70
CA GLU A 66 -13.68 3.66 -23.11
C GLU A 66 -12.52 4.36 -23.84
N LYS A 67 -11.77 5.22 -23.14
CA LYS A 67 -10.77 6.12 -23.74
C LYS A 67 -9.32 5.75 -23.46
N ALA A 68 -9.03 4.93 -22.45
CA ALA A 68 -7.65 4.62 -22.11
C ALA A 68 -6.99 3.78 -23.21
N GLU A 69 -5.83 4.24 -23.68
CA GLU A 69 -5.02 3.50 -24.64
C GLU A 69 -4.20 2.38 -23.95
N SER A 70 -4.08 2.45 -22.63
CA SER A 70 -3.37 1.46 -21.82
C SER A 70 -3.86 1.42 -20.36
N PRO A 71 -3.56 0.36 -19.59
CA PRO A 71 -3.96 0.24 -18.18
C PRO A 71 -3.41 1.32 -17.22
N ARG A 72 -2.51 2.18 -17.68
CA ARG A 72 -1.92 3.29 -16.91
C ARG A 72 -1.82 4.55 -17.78
N ASP A 73 -2.83 4.77 -18.62
CA ASP A 73 -2.86 5.90 -19.52
C ASP A 73 -2.98 7.22 -18.74
N GLU A 74 -1.88 7.97 -18.73
CA GLU A 74 -1.81 9.24 -18.04
C GLU A 74 -2.74 10.29 -18.66
N ASN A 75 -3.13 10.17 -19.93
CA ASN A 75 -3.97 11.17 -20.61
C ASN A 75 -5.36 11.26 -20.00
N VAL A 76 -5.85 10.15 -19.44
CA VAL A 76 -7.15 10.06 -18.76
C VAL A 76 -7.02 10.11 -17.23
N ALA A 77 -5.82 10.39 -16.68
CA ALA A 77 -5.62 10.58 -15.25
C ALA A 77 -6.09 11.98 -14.80
N LEU A 78 -7.05 12.02 -13.88
CA LEU A 78 -7.57 13.27 -13.28
C LEU A 78 -6.69 13.77 -12.15
N TRP A 79 -6.21 12.83 -11.33
CA TRP A 79 -5.40 13.15 -10.16
C TRP A 79 -4.36 12.07 -9.94
N LYS A 80 -3.10 12.47 -9.71
CA LYS A 80 -2.00 11.54 -9.46
C LYS A 80 -1.09 12.11 -8.40
N ILE A 81 -0.79 11.29 -7.39
CA ILE A 81 0.22 11.58 -6.38
C ILE A 81 1.25 10.46 -6.34
N SER A 82 2.50 10.81 -6.04
CA SER A 82 3.61 9.87 -5.89
C SER A 82 4.35 10.14 -4.59
N ALA A 83 4.88 9.09 -3.97
CA ALA A 83 5.78 9.24 -2.84
C ALA A 83 7.02 10.03 -3.28
N LYS A 84 7.52 10.93 -2.42
CA LYS A 84 8.81 11.60 -2.62
C LYS A 84 9.92 10.54 -2.66
N GLU A 85 10.89 10.68 -3.56
CA GLU A 85 12.03 9.75 -3.65
C GLU A 85 12.72 9.58 -2.29
N GLY A 86 13.17 8.36 -2.00
CA GLY A 86 13.83 8.01 -0.74
C GLY A 86 12.89 7.91 0.48
N ASN A 87 11.60 8.23 0.34
CA ASN A 87 10.72 8.33 1.48
C ASN A 87 10.06 6.98 1.82
N LEU A 88 10.45 6.39 2.94
CA LEU A 88 9.80 5.24 3.59
C LEU A 88 8.34 5.55 4.03
N ASN A 89 7.85 6.76 3.78
CA ASN A 89 6.54 7.27 4.18
C ASN A 89 5.36 6.65 3.43
N GLY A 90 5.59 5.90 2.35
CA GLY A 90 4.52 5.21 1.63
C GLY A 90 3.91 4.01 2.36
N ARG A 91 4.35 3.66 3.58
CA ARG A 91 3.77 2.53 4.32
C ARG A 91 2.29 2.78 4.60
N LEU A 92 1.44 1.85 4.15
CA LEU A 92 -0.02 1.99 4.22
C LEU A 92 -0.54 2.21 5.64
N TRP A 93 0.05 1.54 6.63
CA TRP A 93 -0.34 1.69 8.04
C TRP A 93 -0.09 3.09 8.62
N ARG A 94 0.84 3.88 8.04
CA ARG A 94 1.05 5.29 8.41
C ARG A 94 0.11 6.21 7.65
N LEU A 95 -0.06 5.96 6.35
CA LEU A 95 -0.88 6.79 5.48
C LEU A 95 -2.36 6.75 5.89
N LYS A 96 -2.92 5.56 6.11
CA LYS A 96 -4.30 5.25 6.57
C LYS A 96 -5.46 5.79 5.72
N ARG A 97 -5.36 7.01 5.20
CA ARG A 97 -6.38 7.68 4.39
C ARG A 97 -5.77 8.60 3.34
N ILE A 98 -6.41 8.66 2.18
CA ILE A 98 -6.18 9.68 1.16
C ILE A 98 -7.52 10.37 0.91
N VAL A 99 -7.53 11.71 0.94
CA VAL A 99 -8.71 12.50 0.54
C VAL A 99 -8.48 12.96 -0.88
N TYR A 100 -9.50 12.84 -1.74
CA TYR A 100 -9.39 13.31 -3.10
C TYR A 100 -8.98 14.79 -3.17
N GLY A 101 -7.95 15.09 -3.98
CA GLY A 101 -7.40 16.43 -4.15
C GLY A 101 -6.54 16.96 -2.99
N VAL A 102 -6.27 16.15 -1.97
CA VAL A 102 -5.37 16.51 -0.86
C VAL A 102 -4.12 15.66 -0.91
N VAL A 103 -2.96 16.31 -1.07
CA VAL A 103 -1.65 15.63 -1.10
C VAL A 103 -1.24 15.25 0.33
N PRO A 104 -1.08 13.94 0.64
CA PRO A 104 -0.63 13.51 1.97
C PRO A 104 0.83 13.91 2.25
N GLU A 105 1.20 13.94 3.52
CA GLU A 105 2.59 14.14 3.93
C GLU A 105 3.50 13.06 3.31
N GLY A 106 4.65 13.48 2.78
CA GLY A 106 5.59 12.58 2.11
C GLY A 106 5.28 12.27 0.64
N TYR A 107 4.18 12.83 0.09
CA TYR A 107 3.82 12.72 -1.32
C TYR A 107 3.99 14.06 -2.06
N VAL A 108 4.01 13.97 -3.39
CA VAL A 108 3.92 15.10 -4.32
C VAL A 108 2.81 14.82 -5.31
N GLN A 109 2.13 15.88 -5.77
CA GLN A 109 1.18 15.79 -6.87
C GLN A 109 1.92 15.81 -8.20
N LEU A 110 1.57 14.89 -9.09
CA LEU A 110 2.06 14.83 -10.46
C LEU A 110 0.98 15.28 -11.46
N LYS A 111 -0.30 15.01 -11.16
CA LYS A 111 -1.45 15.54 -11.90
C LYS A 111 -2.57 16.01 -10.97
N PRO A 112 -3.23 17.14 -11.28
CA PRO A 112 -2.79 18.16 -12.23
C PRO A 112 -1.47 18.80 -11.77
N GLN A 113 -0.94 19.77 -12.52
CA GLN A 113 0.32 20.44 -12.17
C GLN A 113 0.37 20.85 -10.69
N VAL A 114 1.55 20.76 -10.08
CA VAL A 114 1.75 21.04 -8.65
C VAL A 114 1.12 22.37 -8.25
N GLY A 115 0.25 22.35 -7.23
CA GLY A 115 -0.48 23.53 -6.75
C GLY A 115 -1.87 23.73 -7.37
N SER A 116 -2.21 22.99 -8.44
CA SER A 116 -3.55 22.98 -9.01
C SER A 116 -4.44 21.93 -8.33
N TYR A 117 -5.73 22.21 -8.25
CA TYR A 117 -6.73 21.26 -7.75
C TYR A 117 -7.21 20.33 -8.87
N PRO A 118 -7.40 19.02 -8.61
CA PRO A 118 -8.00 18.14 -9.61
C PRO A 118 -9.46 18.51 -9.89
N PRO A 119 -10.00 18.16 -11.08
CA PRO A 119 -11.40 18.39 -11.39
C PRO A 119 -12.33 17.71 -10.37
N PRO A 120 -13.50 18.30 -10.05
CA PRO A 120 -14.48 17.64 -9.17
C PRO A 120 -14.93 16.29 -9.72
N LEU A 121 -15.18 15.34 -8.81
CA LEU A 121 -15.81 14.06 -9.18
C LEU A 121 -17.33 14.26 -9.25
N GLU A 122 -17.92 13.80 -10.34
CA GLU A 122 -19.36 13.88 -10.57
C GLU A 122 -20.10 12.75 -9.86
N GLY A 123 -21.17 13.09 -9.16
CA GLY A 123 -22.02 12.11 -8.48
C GLY A 123 -22.64 11.10 -9.45
N GLY A 124 -22.66 9.83 -9.06
CA GLY A 124 -23.27 8.74 -9.85
C GLY A 124 -22.36 8.14 -10.93
N LYS A 125 -21.15 8.69 -11.14
CA LYS A 125 -20.17 8.11 -12.06
C LYS A 125 -19.26 7.08 -11.38
N LYS A 126 -18.80 6.09 -12.15
CA LYS A 126 -17.82 5.09 -11.72
C LYS A 126 -16.42 5.55 -12.11
N TYR A 127 -15.48 5.46 -11.18
CA TYR A 127 -14.09 5.87 -11.36
C TYR A 127 -13.14 4.69 -11.12
N PHE A 128 -11.96 4.74 -11.74
CA PHE A 128 -10.89 3.75 -11.59
C PHE A 128 -9.72 4.36 -10.80
N PHE A 129 -9.09 3.53 -9.96
CA PHE A 129 -7.97 3.91 -9.09
C PHE A 129 -7.08 2.73 -8.72
#